data_AF-A0A544KYU7-F1
#
_entry.id   AF-A0A544KYU7-F1
#
_cell.length_a   1.000
_cell.length_b   1.000
_cell.length_c   1.000
_cell.angle_alpha   90.00
_cell.angle_beta   90.00
_cell.angle_gamma   90.00
#
_symmetry.space_group_name_H-M   'P 1'
#
loop_
_entity.id
_entity.type
_entity.pdbx_description
1 polymer ?
#
loop_
_entity_poly.entity_id
_entity_poly.type
_entity_poly.pdbx_seq_one_letter_code
_entity_poly.pdbx_strand_id
1 'polypeptide(L)'
;MRFSSFVLSGLLLFSASSFANSTTYVYCALPDGSDWEWLLDTNDNYVTISGNWGRVSEANGNYFNVFRVNEAIWKQKAIQCPAGYIAHPADRGSSRWEIFEVMRTDGSSYFVNGYRTYYMRGLVLANFLLRV
;
A
#
# COMPACT_ATOMS: atom_id res chain seq x y z
N MET A 1 45.11 -20.49 42.62
CA MET A 1 45.15 -19.29 41.76
C MET A 1 43.73 -19.05 41.26
N ARG A 2 43.20 -17.83 41.44
CA ARG A 2 41.79 -17.47 41.17
C ARG A 2 41.59 -17.28 39.67
N PHE A 3 40.68 -18.03 39.05
CA PHE A 3 40.25 -17.77 37.68
C PHE A 3 39.13 -16.74 37.71
N SER A 4 39.44 -15.56 37.18
CA SER A 4 38.54 -14.41 37.07
C SER A 4 37.50 -14.65 35.98
N SER A 5 36.24 -14.41 36.30
CA SER A 5 35.09 -14.51 35.39
C SER A 5 35.24 -13.58 34.18
N PHE A 6 35.22 -14.14 32.97
CA PHE A 6 34.99 -13.38 31.75
C PHE A 6 33.49 -13.34 31.47
N VAL A 7 32.85 -12.20 31.76
CA VAL A 7 31.47 -11.92 31.35
C VAL A 7 31.51 -11.45 29.90
N LEU A 8 31.22 -12.36 28.97
CA LEU A 8 31.08 -12.04 27.55
C LEU A 8 29.69 -11.41 27.33
N SER A 9 29.62 -10.08 27.40
CA SER A 9 28.40 -9.34 27.10
C SER A 9 28.26 -9.17 25.58
N GLY A 10 27.51 -10.07 24.95
CA GLY A 10 27.18 -9.99 23.52
C GLY A 10 26.07 -8.96 23.27
N LEU A 11 26.43 -7.80 22.71
CA LEU A 11 25.46 -6.86 22.16
C LEU A 11 24.78 -7.49 20.92
N LEU A 12 23.56 -7.99 21.11
CA LEU A 12 22.64 -8.28 20.01
C LEU A 12 22.22 -6.95 19.38
N LEU A 13 22.86 -6.59 18.27
CA LEU A 13 22.40 -5.52 17.38
C LEU A 13 21.11 -5.98 16.70
N PHE A 14 19.96 -5.65 17.32
CA PHE A 14 18.67 -5.74 16.66
C PHE A 14 18.66 -4.74 15.49
N SER A 15 18.85 -5.27 14.29
CA SER A 15 18.63 -4.51 13.06
C SER A 15 17.13 -4.33 12.89
N ALA A 16 16.57 -3.26 13.46
CA ALA A 16 15.22 -2.85 13.14
C ALA A 16 15.22 -2.41 11.67
N SER A 17 14.61 -3.21 10.80
CA SER A 17 14.31 -2.79 9.43
C SER A 17 13.31 -1.65 9.49
N SER A 18 13.80 -0.40 9.43
CA SER A 18 12.93 0.75 9.24
C SER A 18 12.44 0.72 7.79
N PHE A 19 11.22 0.23 7.60
CA PHE A 19 10.50 0.49 6.35
C PHE A 19 10.20 1.99 6.34
N ALA A 20 10.95 2.73 5.52
CA ALA A 20 10.73 4.17 5.35
C ALA A 20 9.33 4.39 4.80
N ASN A 21 8.48 5.03 5.61
CA ASN A 21 7.10 5.32 5.26
C ASN A 21 7.08 6.22 4.01
N SER A 22 6.55 5.71 2.89
CA SER A 22 6.33 6.46 1.66
C SER A 22 5.01 7.23 1.74
N THR A 23 4.78 8.13 0.79
CA THR A 23 3.49 8.80 0.60
C THR A 23 3.03 8.58 -0.84
N THR A 24 1.74 8.31 -1.02
CA THR A 24 1.13 8.12 -2.34
C THR A 24 -0.15 8.94 -2.45
N TYR A 25 -0.59 9.25 -3.67
CA TYR A 25 -1.86 9.92 -3.91
C TYR A 25 -3.02 8.94 -3.83
N VAL A 26 -4.21 9.47 -3.58
CA VAL A 26 -5.46 8.71 -3.55
C VAL A 26 -6.33 9.15 -4.71
N TYR A 27 -6.89 8.20 -5.42
CA TYR A 27 -7.96 8.43 -6.37
C TYR A 27 -9.16 7.54 -6.04
N CYS A 28 -10.32 7.92 -6.55
CA CYS A 28 -11.56 7.19 -6.44
C CYS A 28 -11.89 6.61 -7.81
N ALA A 29 -12.28 5.35 -7.88
CA ALA A 29 -12.59 4.70 -9.16
C ALA A 29 -13.76 3.72 -9.07
N LEU A 30 -14.42 3.50 -10.20
CA LEU A 30 -15.43 2.46 -10.31
C LEU A 30 -14.81 1.07 -10.14
N PRO A 31 -15.57 0.07 -9.64
CA PRO A 31 -15.05 -1.27 -9.35
C PRO A 31 -14.50 -2.01 -10.57
N ASP A 32 -14.91 -1.62 -11.77
CA ASP A 32 -14.47 -2.17 -13.06
C ASP A 32 -13.30 -1.37 -13.69
N GLY A 33 -12.87 -0.28 -13.06
CA GLY A 33 -11.81 0.61 -13.56
C GLY A 33 -12.19 1.42 -14.80
N SER A 34 -13.48 1.49 -15.17
CA SER A 34 -13.95 2.23 -16.36
C SER A 34 -13.90 3.74 -16.19
N ASP A 35 -14.01 4.22 -14.95
CA ASP A 35 -13.93 5.62 -14.58
C ASP A 35 -13.17 5.81 -13.27
N TRP A 36 -12.52 6.97 -13.16
CA TRP A 36 -11.76 7.35 -11.99
C TRP A 36 -11.50 8.86 -11.94
N GLU A 37 -11.29 9.36 -10.73
CA GLU A 37 -11.00 10.76 -10.47
C GLU A 37 -10.09 10.90 -9.26
N TRP A 38 -9.17 11.86 -9.32
CA TRP A 38 -8.30 12.18 -8.20
C TRP A 38 -9.12 12.63 -6.99
N LEU A 39 -8.80 12.10 -5.81
CA LEU A 39 -9.43 12.56 -4.60
C LEU A 39 -8.82 13.91 -4.18
N LEU A 40 -9.65 14.94 -4.12
CA LEU A 40 -9.26 16.29 -3.71
C LEU A 40 -9.80 16.61 -2.31
N ASP A 41 -9.05 17.42 -1.57
CA ASP A 41 -9.53 18.00 -0.31
C ASP A 41 -10.39 19.25 -0.55
N THR A 42 -10.88 19.87 0.52
CA THR A 42 -11.76 21.05 0.45
C THR A 42 -11.09 22.29 -0.16
N ASN A 43 -9.78 22.25 -0.36
CA ASN A 43 -8.99 23.34 -0.94
C ASN A 43 -8.44 22.92 -2.33
N ASP A 44 -9.04 21.92 -2.97
CA ASP A 44 -8.65 21.39 -4.27
C ASP A 44 -7.23 20.79 -4.33
N ASN A 45 -6.65 20.39 -3.18
CA ASN A 45 -5.36 19.71 -3.18
C ASN A 45 -5.54 18.19 -3.29
N TYR A 46 -4.62 17.54 -4.00
CA TYR A 46 -4.57 16.08 -4.08
C TYR A 46 -4.39 15.45 -2.69
N VAL A 47 -5.31 14.55 -2.35
CA VAL A 47 -5.25 13.80 -1.11
C VAL A 47 -4.15 12.75 -1.19
N THR A 48 -3.26 12.77 -0.19
CA THR A 48 -2.18 11.79 -0.04
C THR A 48 -2.32 10.96 1.24
N ILE A 49 -1.74 9.76 1.24
CA ILE A 49 -1.71 8.87 2.40
C ILE A 49 -0.33 8.21 2.55
N SER A 50 0.11 8.06 3.79
CA SER A 50 1.40 7.44 4.11
C SER A 50 1.27 5.93 4.29
N GLY A 51 2.24 5.20 3.77
CA GLY A 51 2.30 3.74 3.81
C GLY A 51 3.51 3.19 3.07
N ASN A 52 3.43 1.94 2.65
CA ASN A 52 4.54 1.28 1.95
C ASN A 52 4.03 0.49 0.75
N TRP A 53 4.72 0.62 -0.39
CA TRP A 53 4.47 -0.26 -1.53
C TRP A 53 4.83 -1.70 -1.22
N GLY A 54 4.00 -2.61 -1.72
CA GLY A 54 4.14 -4.04 -1.51
C GLY A 54 3.63 -4.84 -2.69
N ARG A 55 3.83 -6.15 -2.59
CA ARG A 55 3.36 -7.13 -3.57
C ARG A 55 2.66 -8.27 -2.83
N VAL A 56 1.57 -8.74 -3.42
CA VAL A 56 0.87 -9.95 -3.01
C VAL A 56 0.99 -10.96 -4.15
N SER A 57 1.62 -12.09 -3.86
CA SER A 57 1.78 -13.20 -4.81
C SER A 57 0.68 -14.24 -4.62
N GLU A 58 0.07 -14.68 -5.71
CA GLU A 58 -0.91 -15.76 -5.76
C GLU A 58 -0.22 -17.10 -6.08
N ALA A 59 -0.85 -18.21 -5.69
CA ALA A 59 -0.28 -19.56 -5.87
C ALA A 59 -0.05 -19.95 -7.35
N ASN A 60 -0.79 -19.33 -8.27
CA ASN A 60 -0.66 -19.52 -9.72
C ASN A 60 0.55 -18.78 -10.33
N GLY A 61 1.35 -18.07 -9.50
CA GLY A 61 2.50 -17.29 -9.95
C GLY A 61 2.16 -15.88 -10.44
N ASN A 62 0.88 -15.49 -10.38
CA ASN A 62 0.46 -14.11 -10.57
C ASN A 62 0.80 -13.29 -9.32
N TYR A 63 0.88 -11.99 -9.49
CA TYR A 63 0.92 -11.06 -8.38
C TYR A 63 0.18 -9.77 -8.73
N PHE A 64 -0.19 -9.03 -7.70
CA PHE A 64 -0.62 -7.65 -7.82
C PHE A 64 0.14 -6.79 -6.80
N ASN A 65 0.26 -5.51 -7.10
CA ASN A 65 0.88 -4.55 -6.21
C ASN A 65 -0.16 -3.94 -5.29
N VAL A 66 0.26 -3.59 -4.08
CA VAL A 66 -0.58 -2.97 -3.06
C VAL A 66 0.15 -1.81 -2.40
N PHE A 67 -0.62 -0.85 -1.89
CA PHE A 67 -0.11 0.13 -0.94
C PHE A 67 -0.57 -0.23 0.47
N ARG A 68 0.39 -0.59 1.33
CA ARG A 68 0.13 -1.01 2.72
C ARG A 68 0.02 0.19 3.62
N VAL A 69 -1.13 0.31 4.29
CA VAL A 69 -1.44 1.41 5.20
C VAL A 69 -1.83 0.86 6.56
N ASN A 70 -1.39 1.50 7.64
CA ASN A 70 -1.86 1.13 8.98
C ASN A 70 -3.34 1.54 9.15
N GLU A 71 -4.15 0.69 9.80
CA GLU A 71 -5.58 0.93 10.00
C GLU A 71 -5.87 2.25 10.74
N ALA A 72 -4.99 2.67 11.67
CA ALA A 72 -5.14 3.95 12.36
C ALA A 72 -5.00 5.13 11.38
N ILE A 73 -4.02 5.08 10.48
CA ILE A 73 -3.81 6.09 9.43
C ILE A 73 -4.98 6.09 8.45
N TRP A 74 -5.43 4.89 8.03
CA TRP A 74 -6.59 4.73 7.14
C TRP A 74 -7.85 5.38 7.71
N LYS A 75 -8.17 5.08 8.97
CA LYS A 75 -9.32 5.65 9.69
C LYS A 75 -9.17 7.15 9.91
N GLN A 76 -7.99 7.62 10.30
CA GLN A 76 -7.72 9.04 10.53
C GLN A 76 -7.86 9.86 9.24
N LYS A 77 -7.41 9.33 8.11
CA LYS A 77 -7.51 10.03 6.82
C LYS A 77 -8.96 10.21 6.38
N ALA A 78 -9.86 9.35 6.88
CA ALA A 78 -11.29 9.39 6.59
C ALA A 78 -11.56 9.52 5.08
N ILE A 79 -10.89 8.67 4.28
CA ILE A 79 -11.02 8.69 2.82
C ILE A 79 -12.49 8.46 2.46
N GLN A 80 -13.07 9.41 1.72
CA GLN A 80 -14.44 9.39 1.25
C GLN A 80 -14.46 9.52 -0.26
N CYS A 81 -14.83 8.43 -0.94
CA CYS A 81 -15.11 8.45 -2.36
C CYS A 81 -16.59 8.68 -2.63
N PRO A 82 -16.96 9.22 -3.81
CA PRO A 82 -18.34 9.27 -4.27
C PRO A 82 -19.02 7.89 -4.23
N ALA A 83 -20.35 7.87 -4.16
CA ALA A 83 -21.11 6.63 -4.10
C ALA A 83 -20.79 5.72 -5.30
N GLY A 84 -20.43 4.48 -5.02
CA GLY A 84 -20.04 3.49 -6.04
C GLY A 84 -18.55 3.52 -6.41
N TYR A 85 -17.80 4.53 -6.00
CA TYR A 85 -16.35 4.62 -6.22
C TYR A 85 -15.59 4.05 -5.01
N ILE A 86 -14.42 3.53 -5.30
CA ILE A 86 -13.54 2.85 -4.36
C ILE A 86 -12.20 3.56 -4.35
N ALA A 87 -11.59 3.69 -3.17
CA ALA A 87 -10.30 4.34 -3.03
C ALA A 87 -9.15 3.44 -3.52
N HIS A 88 -8.24 4.02 -4.30
CA HIS A 88 -7.05 3.39 -4.83
C HIS A 88 -5.80 4.26 -4.64
N PRO A 89 -4.62 3.65 -4.41
CA PRO A 89 -3.34 4.36 -4.38
C PRO A 89 -2.82 4.61 -5.80
N ALA A 90 -2.13 5.74 -6.00
CA ALA A 90 -1.32 6.00 -7.18
C ALA A 90 -0.13 6.88 -6.85
N ASP A 91 1.05 6.51 -7.34
CA ASP A 91 2.23 7.38 -7.26
C ASP A 91 2.19 8.52 -8.29
N ARG A 92 1.49 8.32 -9.41
CA ARG A 92 1.37 9.28 -10.52
C ARG A 92 0.20 8.93 -11.45
N GLY A 93 -0.18 9.86 -12.32
CA GLY A 93 -1.25 9.64 -13.31
C GLY A 93 -0.98 8.54 -14.33
N SER A 94 0.23 7.99 -14.42
CA SER A 94 0.53 6.80 -15.25
C SER A 94 0.66 5.51 -14.46
N SER A 95 0.29 5.51 -13.17
CA SER A 95 0.28 4.31 -12.34
C SER A 95 -0.65 3.25 -12.92
N ARG A 96 -0.33 2.00 -12.60
CA ARG A 96 -1.23 0.87 -12.86
C ARG A 96 -2.29 0.84 -11.78
N TRP A 97 -3.26 -0.04 -11.97
CA TRP A 97 -4.30 -0.24 -10.97
C TRP A 97 -3.75 -1.07 -9.81
N GLU A 98 -3.41 -0.38 -8.74
CA GLU A 98 -3.02 -0.95 -7.45
C GLU A 98 -4.16 -0.79 -6.44
N ILE A 99 -4.13 -1.55 -5.34
CA ILE A 99 -5.15 -1.45 -4.27
C ILE A 99 -4.51 -1.21 -2.91
N PHE A 100 -5.29 -0.74 -1.95
CA PHE A 100 -4.84 -0.67 -0.56
C PHE A 100 -4.89 -2.03 0.13
N GLU A 101 -3.86 -2.31 0.92
CA GLU A 101 -3.86 -3.33 1.97
C GLU A 101 -3.83 -2.62 3.32
N VAL A 102 -4.89 -2.76 4.10
CA VAL A 102 -5.00 -2.13 5.42
C VAL A 102 -4.52 -3.10 6.49
N MET A 103 -3.44 -2.72 7.17
CA MET A 103 -2.76 -3.50 8.20
C MET A 103 -3.33 -3.14 9.58
N ARG A 104 -3.82 -4.15 10.31
CA ARG A 104 -4.28 -4.01 11.70
C ARG A 104 -3.14 -4.18 12.69
N THR A 105 -3.35 -3.71 13.91
CA THR A 105 -2.37 -3.82 15.00
C THR A 105 -2.15 -5.25 15.49
N ASP A 106 -3.11 -6.14 15.25
CA ASP A 106 -3.01 -7.57 15.56
C ASP A 106 -2.20 -8.38 14.52
N GLY A 107 -1.67 -7.70 13.50
CA GLY A 107 -0.90 -8.32 12.41
C GLY A 107 -1.76 -8.87 11.26
N SER A 108 -3.09 -8.88 11.40
CA SER A 108 -3.99 -9.19 10.28
C SER A 108 -4.07 -8.02 9.30
N SER A 109 -4.52 -8.29 8.08
CA SER A 109 -4.78 -7.26 7.07
C SER A 109 -6.07 -7.53 6.31
N TYR A 110 -6.53 -6.54 5.57
CA TYR A 110 -7.60 -6.70 4.59
C TYR A 110 -7.33 -5.84 3.35
N PHE A 111 -7.83 -6.28 2.20
CA PHE A 111 -7.74 -5.51 0.97
C PHE A 111 -8.96 -4.60 0.80
N VAL A 112 -8.72 -3.39 0.31
CA VAL A 112 -9.79 -2.55 -0.23
C VAL A 112 -10.08 -3.07 -1.64
N ASN A 113 -11.21 -3.77 -1.78
CA ASN A 113 -11.57 -4.45 -3.02
C ASN A 113 -11.88 -3.45 -4.12
N GLY A 114 -11.13 -3.47 -5.22
CA GLY A 114 -11.37 -2.68 -6.42
C GLY A 114 -10.64 -3.27 -7.61
N TYR A 115 -10.70 -2.60 -8.76
CA TYR A 115 -10.01 -3.04 -9.97
C TYR A 115 -8.49 -3.06 -9.76
N ARG A 116 -7.81 -4.13 -10.19
CA ARG A 116 -6.36 -4.29 -9.99
C ARG A 116 -5.68 -4.93 -11.17
N THR A 117 -4.46 -4.47 -11.44
CA THR A 117 -3.59 -5.02 -12.47
C THR A 117 -2.88 -6.25 -11.94
N TYR A 118 -3.01 -7.35 -12.68
CA TYR A 118 -2.28 -8.58 -12.43
C TYR A 118 -1.04 -8.66 -13.31
N TYR A 119 0.01 -9.22 -12.73
CA TYR A 119 1.30 -9.42 -13.35
C TYR A 119 1.68 -10.90 -13.26
N MET A 120 2.35 -11.41 -14.29
CA MET A 120 2.92 -12.76 -14.30
C MET A 120 4.34 -12.68 -14.84
N ARG A 121 5.34 -13.14 -14.08
CA ARG A 121 6.77 -13.10 -14.47
C ARG A 121 7.25 -11.71 -14.94
N GLY A 122 6.68 -10.63 -14.39
CA GLY A 122 7.00 -9.25 -14.76
C GLY A 122 6.22 -8.71 -15.97
N LEU A 123 5.43 -9.54 -16.66
CA LEU A 123 4.54 -9.13 -17.73
C LEU A 123 3.17 -8.75 -17.16
N VAL A 124 2.56 -7.70 -17.71
CA VAL A 124 1.20 -7.29 -17.34
C VAL A 124 0.20 -8.15 -18.10
N LEU A 125 -0.78 -8.73 -17.40
CA LEU A 125 -1.80 -9.58 -18.00
C LEU A 125 -2.97 -8.78 -18.63
N ALA A 126 -3.21 -7.55 -18.16
CA ALA A 126 -4.17 -6.61 -18.74
C ALA A 126 -3.74 -5.16 -18.43
N ASN A 127 -3.65 -4.31 -19.46
CA ASN A 127 -3.17 -2.93 -19.32
C ASN A 127 -4.34 -1.93 -19.40
N PHE A 128 -4.56 -1.18 -18.34
CA PHE A 128 -5.20 0.12 -18.39
C PHE A 128 -4.27 1.13 -17.69
N LEU A 129 -4.20 2.34 -18.21
CA LEU A 129 -3.42 3.44 -17.63
C LEU A 129 -4.40 4.45 -17.06
N LEU A 130 -4.11 4.98 -15.88
CA LEU A 130 -4.80 6.16 -15.38
C LEU A 130 -4.56 7.31 -16.38
N ARG A 131 -5.53 8.21 -16.53
CA ARG A 131 -5.38 9.42 -17.36
C ARG A 131 -4.58 10.47 -16.54
N VAL A 132 -3.93 11.41 -17.22
CA VAL A 132 -3.17 12.50 -16.55
C VAL A 132 -3.99 13.78 -16.57
#